data_AF-A0A7Y8EKY7-F1
#
_entry.id   AF-A0A7Y8EKY7-F1
#
_cell.length_a   1.000
_cell.length_b   1.000
_cell.length_c   1.000
_cell.angle_alpha   90.00
_cell.angle_beta   90.00
_cell.angle_gamma   90.00
#
_symmetry.space_group_name_H-M   'P 1'
#
loop_
_entity.id
_entity.type
_entity.pdbx_description
1 polymer ?
#
loop_
_entity_poly.entity_id
_entity_poly.type
_entity_poly.pdbx_seq_one_letter_code
_entity_poly.pdbx_strand_id
1 'polypeptide(L)'
;GHSGSTPLLNWLAEKERIKQISWWNEVAPGVGLPAHGQVYHLHPVGLFTRFIGNPERQLITLAMLKKAKPSIADSYCDAILPYLNKYAALYEVNTPLRISHLLAQVGHESGFKVREENLNYTPVRMRKIFGCRNNEAGYDDSKDECISFPRLRPKLWSEPNTYANNPVSLGSYVYANRNGNGDEASREGYKYRGRGIIQLTGKSNYREYSRIHNQKDSSDPRDFLESPDLIITDLKYGVESAFVWWSMNRMNDWIARSYSIRTEENIVEHVADVSRRVNGGAIGLRERVSLFNELRSMIEVESSL
;
A
#
# COMPACT_ATOMS: atom_id res chain seq x y z
N GLY A 1 16.26 41.47 -44.23
CA GLY A 1 17.61 42.07 -44.23
C GLY A 1 17.49 43.52 -43.85
N HIS A 2 18.29 43.97 -42.89
CA HIS A 2 18.54 45.40 -42.67
C HIS A 2 20.01 45.57 -42.32
N SER A 3 20.74 46.28 -43.17
CA SER A 3 22.12 46.70 -42.96
C SER A 3 22.18 47.80 -41.90
N GLY A 4 23.33 47.93 -41.21
CA GLY A 4 23.57 48.91 -40.14
C GLY A 4 23.53 50.40 -40.55
N SER A 5 23.01 50.73 -41.73
CA SER A 5 23.01 52.07 -42.32
C SER A 5 21.69 52.84 -42.17
N THR A 6 20.64 52.26 -41.57
CA THR A 6 19.39 53.00 -41.25
C THR A 6 18.69 52.40 -40.02
N PRO A 7 19.03 52.84 -38.79
CA PRO A 7 18.38 52.31 -37.59
C PRO A 7 16.94 52.82 -37.47
N LEU A 8 16.02 51.91 -37.10
CA LEU A 8 14.65 52.27 -36.72
C LEU A 8 14.71 53.19 -35.50
N LEU A 9 14.36 54.48 -35.66
CA LEU A 9 14.40 55.49 -34.60
C LEU A 9 13.60 55.05 -33.36
N ASN A 10 12.47 54.38 -33.54
CA ASN A 10 11.66 53.82 -32.46
C ASN A 10 12.39 52.72 -31.66
N TRP A 11 13.24 51.92 -32.31
CA TRP A 11 14.03 50.89 -31.65
C TRP A 11 15.18 51.48 -30.84
N LEU A 12 15.82 52.53 -31.36
CA LEU A 12 16.83 53.28 -30.61
C LEU A 12 16.21 53.99 -29.40
N ALA A 13 15.05 54.62 -29.59
CA ALA A 13 14.31 55.25 -28.51
C ALA A 13 13.89 54.23 -27.43
N GLU A 14 13.43 53.03 -27.82
CA GLU A 14 13.02 52.01 -26.86
C GLU A 14 14.22 51.41 -26.11
N LYS A 15 15.38 51.25 -26.77
CA LYS A 15 16.63 50.89 -26.07
C LYS A 15 17.02 51.91 -25.01
N GLU A 16 16.85 53.20 -25.30
CA GLU A 16 17.16 54.25 -24.33
C GLU A 16 16.13 54.31 -23.20
N ARG A 17 14.84 54.08 -23.51
CA ARG A 17 13.77 53.94 -22.51
C ARG A 17 14.03 52.77 -21.56
N ILE A 18 14.46 51.62 -22.09
CA ILE A 18 14.83 50.43 -21.30
C ILE A 18 15.99 50.74 -20.34
N LYS A 19 17.00 51.51 -20.76
CA LYS A 19 18.09 51.92 -19.85
C LYS A 19 17.59 52.78 -18.69
N GLN A 20 16.69 53.72 -18.95
CA GLN A 20 16.13 54.62 -17.92
C GLN A 20 15.26 53.89 -16.88
N ILE A 21 14.65 52.76 -17.26
CA ILE A 21 13.81 51.94 -16.37
C ILE A 21 14.53 50.69 -15.83
N SER A 22 15.80 50.49 -16.20
CA SER A 22 16.63 49.37 -15.74
C SER A 22 17.51 49.81 -14.56
N TRP A 23 16.89 49.93 -13.39
CA TRP A 23 17.54 50.35 -12.12
C TRP A 23 18.11 49.17 -11.32
N TRP A 24 18.02 47.94 -11.84
CA TRP A 24 18.41 46.70 -11.14
C TRP A 24 19.85 46.72 -10.60
N ASN A 25 20.80 47.31 -11.33
CA ASN A 25 22.19 47.41 -10.90
C ASN A 25 22.38 48.36 -9.70
N GLU A 26 21.48 49.33 -9.53
CA GLU A 26 21.56 50.34 -8.47
C GLU A 26 20.93 49.85 -7.16
N VAL A 27 19.87 49.03 -7.22
CA VAL A 27 19.22 48.46 -6.02
C VAL A 27 19.87 47.20 -5.50
N ALA A 28 20.43 46.35 -6.37
CA ALA A 28 20.94 45.04 -5.95
C ALA A 28 21.88 45.12 -4.73
N PRO A 29 22.84 46.08 -4.65
CA PRO A 29 23.70 46.24 -3.48
C PRO A 29 22.94 46.64 -2.19
N GLY A 30 21.88 47.45 -2.32
CA GLY A 30 21.10 47.97 -1.19
C GLY A 30 20.17 46.95 -0.54
N VAL A 31 19.81 45.88 -1.25
CA VAL A 31 18.93 44.80 -0.76
C VAL A 31 19.64 43.44 -0.61
N GLY A 32 20.97 43.41 -0.70
CA GLY A 32 21.77 42.20 -0.54
C GLY A 32 21.64 41.19 -1.69
N LEU A 33 21.20 41.64 -2.88
CA LEU A 33 21.12 40.81 -4.07
C LEU A 33 22.41 40.91 -4.90
N PRO A 34 22.86 39.81 -5.53
CA PRO A 34 24.09 39.83 -6.31
C PRO A 34 23.91 40.63 -7.61
N ALA A 35 24.80 41.60 -7.83
CA ALA A 35 24.73 42.63 -8.88
C ALA A 35 24.60 42.10 -10.32
N HIS A 36 24.92 40.83 -10.56
CA HIS A 36 24.82 40.18 -11.88
C HIS A 36 23.38 39.81 -12.30
N GLY A 37 22.36 40.07 -11.47
CA GLY A 37 20.94 39.88 -11.84
C GLY A 37 20.50 38.43 -12.08
N GLN A 38 21.35 37.44 -11.78
CA GLN A 38 20.97 36.03 -11.88
C GLN A 38 19.99 35.67 -10.75
N VAL A 39 18.73 35.47 -11.13
CA VAL A 39 17.70 34.93 -10.25
C VAL A 39 17.80 33.41 -10.29
N TYR A 40 18.23 32.80 -9.19
CA TYR A 40 18.22 31.35 -9.06
C TYR A 40 16.81 30.89 -8.70
N HIS A 41 16.13 30.21 -9.63
CA HIS A 41 14.90 29.50 -9.30
C HIS A 41 15.25 28.23 -8.52
N LEU A 42 15.20 28.32 -7.19
CA LEU A 42 15.23 27.14 -6.33
C LEU A 42 13.84 26.51 -6.36
N HIS A 43 13.66 25.47 -7.17
CA HIS A 43 12.48 24.62 -7.05
C HIS A 43 12.67 23.73 -5.82
N PRO A 44 11.94 23.92 -4.70
CA PRO A 44 12.25 23.22 -3.45
C PRO A 44 12.24 21.71 -3.63
N VAL A 45 11.24 21.18 -4.34
CA VAL A 45 11.14 19.75 -4.70
C VAL A 45 12.26 19.32 -5.67
N GLY A 46 12.72 20.22 -6.54
CA GLY A 46 13.81 19.96 -7.51
C GLY A 46 15.19 19.90 -6.85
N LEU A 47 15.37 20.66 -5.77
CA LEU A 47 16.57 20.65 -4.94
C LEU A 47 16.57 19.41 -4.03
N PHE A 48 15.43 19.08 -3.41
CA PHE A 48 15.25 17.81 -2.67
C PHE A 48 15.57 16.60 -3.56
N THR A 49 15.03 16.55 -4.78
CA THR A 49 15.29 15.44 -5.73
C THR A 49 16.75 15.35 -6.18
N ARG A 50 17.51 16.46 -6.24
CA ARG A 50 18.96 16.45 -6.53
C ARG A 50 19.83 16.01 -5.35
N PHE A 51 19.41 16.23 -4.10
CA PHE A 51 20.08 15.68 -2.91
C PHE A 51 19.68 14.24 -2.60
N ILE A 52 18.59 13.74 -3.20
CA ILE A 52 18.17 12.32 -3.18
C ILE A 52 18.96 11.48 -4.21
N GLY A 53 19.77 12.12 -5.07
CA GLY A 53 20.64 11.45 -6.07
C GLY A 53 21.87 10.73 -5.50
N ASN A 54 21.82 10.22 -4.28
CA ASN A 54 22.64 9.08 -3.88
C ASN A 54 21.95 7.83 -4.47
N PRO A 55 22.62 6.76 -4.92
CA PRO A 55 21.91 5.51 -5.16
C PRO A 55 21.27 5.14 -3.82
N GLU A 56 19.95 5.38 -3.70
CA GLU A 56 19.25 5.36 -2.42
C GLU A 56 19.57 4.05 -1.71
N ARG A 57 20.11 4.17 -0.50
CA ARG A 57 20.26 3.03 0.37
C ARG A 57 18.89 2.37 0.53
N GLN A 58 18.78 1.12 0.08
CA GLN A 58 17.53 0.38 0.13
C GLN A 58 17.03 0.30 1.57
N LEU A 59 15.79 0.73 1.81
CA LEU A 59 15.10 0.58 3.10
C LEU A 59 14.89 -0.90 3.44
N ILE A 60 14.62 -1.70 2.42
CA ILE A 60 14.39 -3.15 2.52
C ILE A 60 15.38 -3.84 1.57
N THR A 61 16.27 -4.65 2.12
CA THR A 61 17.25 -5.41 1.34
C THR A 61 16.76 -6.82 1.00
N LEU A 62 17.39 -7.46 0.01
CA LEU A 62 17.14 -8.86 -0.31
C LEU A 62 17.36 -9.78 0.90
N ALA A 63 18.38 -9.49 1.71
CA ALA A 63 18.69 -10.26 2.91
C ALA A 63 17.55 -10.19 3.94
N MET A 64 16.97 -9.01 4.18
CA MET A 64 15.81 -8.85 5.05
C MET A 64 14.58 -9.59 4.52
N LEU A 65 14.32 -9.49 3.20
CA LEU A 65 13.19 -10.18 2.57
C LEU A 65 13.33 -11.71 2.67
N LYS A 66 14.54 -12.23 2.45
CA LYS A 66 14.86 -13.65 2.62
C LYS A 66 14.77 -14.10 4.06
N LYS A 67 15.15 -13.25 5.01
CA LYS A 67 14.96 -13.52 6.42
C LYS A 67 13.47 -13.63 6.77
N ALA A 68 12.66 -12.69 6.27
CA ALA A 68 11.21 -12.67 6.46
C ALA A 68 10.50 -13.90 5.86
N LYS A 69 10.98 -14.40 4.71
CA LYS A 69 10.45 -15.60 4.08
C LYS A 69 11.54 -16.39 3.34
N PRO A 70 12.21 -17.36 3.98
CA PRO A 70 13.34 -18.07 3.36
C PRO A 70 12.98 -18.82 2.06
N SER A 71 11.74 -19.32 1.96
CA SER A 71 11.28 -20.11 0.81
C SER A 71 10.79 -19.29 -0.38
N ILE A 72 10.86 -17.96 -0.33
CA ILE A 72 10.56 -17.11 -1.48
C ILE A 72 11.63 -17.32 -2.57
N ALA A 73 11.23 -17.39 -3.85
CA ALA A 73 12.19 -17.56 -4.95
C ALA A 73 13.00 -16.27 -5.17
N ASP A 74 14.30 -16.38 -5.48
CA ASP A 74 15.19 -15.23 -5.73
C ASP A 74 14.62 -14.32 -6.82
N SER A 75 14.21 -14.91 -7.95
CA SER A 75 13.63 -14.17 -9.08
C SER A 75 12.36 -13.39 -8.70
N TYR A 76 11.58 -13.89 -7.73
CA TYR A 76 10.40 -13.18 -7.25
C TYR A 76 10.79 -12.07 -6.26
N CYS A 77 11.79 -12.29 -5.40
CA CYS A 77 12.36 -11.22 -4.59
C CYS A 77 12.82 -10.05 -5.46
N ASP A 78 13.62 -10.34 -6.49
CA ASP A 78 14.17 -9.32 -7.39
C ASP A 78 13.05 -8.51 -8.07
N ALA A 79 11.94 -9.17 -8.42
CA ALA A 79 10.78 -8.53 -9.02
C ALA A 79 10.02 -7.61 -8.05
N ILE A 80 9.87 -7.97 -6.77
CA ILE A 80 9.10 -7.17 -5.80
C ILE A 80 9.93 -6.14 -5.04
N LEU A 81 11.25 -6.34 -4.92
CA LEU A 81 12.12 -5.51 -4.09
C LEU A 81 12.11 -4.01 -4.48
N PRO A 82 12.12 -3.62 -5.77
CA PRO A 82 11.99 -2.22 -6.15
C PRO A 82 10.68 -1.60 -5.67
N TYR A 83 9.57 -2.33 -5.78
CA TYR A 83 8.26 -1.87 -5.33
C TYR A 83 8.15 -1.81 -3.81
N LEU A 84 8.69 -2.81 -3.09
CA LEU A 84 8.76 -2.77 -1.62
C LEU A 84 9.48 -1.52 -1.13
N ASN A 85 10.62 -1.17 -1.73
CA ASN A 85 11.37 0.04 -1.36
C ASN A 85 10.63 1.32 -1.74
N LYS A 86 10.11 1.42 -2.97
CA LYS A 86 9.30 2.56 -3.42
C LYS A 86 8.16 2.85 -2.43
N TYR A 87 7.37 1.83 -2.12
CA TYR A 87 6.18 2.01 -1.29
C TYR A 87 6.52 2.13 0.20
N ALA A 88 7.61 1.52 0.69
CA ALA A 88 8.10 1.79 2.04
C ALA A 88 8.41 3.27 2.25
N ALA A 89 9.04 3.92 1.27
CA ALA A 89 9.30 5.36 1.31
C ALA A 89 7.99 6.19 1.25
N LEU A 90 7.15 5.97 0.23
CA LEU A 90 5.91 6.75 0.02
C LEU A 90 4.92 6.66 1.19
N TYR A 91 4.81 5.48 1.80
CA TYR A 91 3.89 5.21 2.91
C TYR A 91 4.54 5.42 4.29
N GLU A 92 5.77 5.95 4.33
CA GLU A 92 6.52 6.25 5.55
C GLU A 92 6.72 5.01 6.45
N VAL A 93 6.86 3.84 5.84
CA VAL A 93 7.32 2.61 6.49
C VAL A 93 8.84 2.57 6.38
N ASN A 94 9.49 3.57 6.96
CA ASN A 94 10.88 3.94 6.67
C ASN A 94 11.77 4.02 7.92
N THR A 95 11.29 3.52 9.06
CA THR A 95 12.10 3.38 10.28
C THR A 95 12.39 1.91 10.57
N PRO A 96 13.50 1.57 11.26
CA PRO A 96 13.81 0.18 11.60
C PRO A 96 12.62 -0.54 12.26
N LEU A 97 11.93 0.14 13.17
CA LEU A 97 10.77 -0.39 13.87
C LEU A 97 9.60 -0.69 12.92
N ARG A 98 9.26 0.24 12.03
CA ARG A 98 8.13 0.09 11.10
C ARG A 98 8.40 -1.00 10.07
N ILE A 99 9.62 -1.04 9.52
CA ILE A 99 10.04 -2.03 8.53
C ILE A 99 10.06 -3.43 9.16
N SER A 100 10.60 -3.58 10.37
CA SER A 100 10.63 -4.86 11.09
C SER A 100 9.22 -5.42 11.33
N HIS A 101 8.29 -4.57 11.78
CA HIS A 101 6.89 -4.99 11.97
C HIS A 101 6.24 -5.36 10.64
N LEU A 102 6.40 -4.55 9.58
CA LEU A 102 5.83 -4.87 8.27
C LEU A 102 6.34 -6.22 7.76
N LEU A 103 7.66 -6.40 7.71
CA LEU A 103 8.28 -7.61 7.16
C LEU A 103 7.94 -8.85 7.99
N ALA A 104 7.98 -8.75 9.33
CA ALA A 104 7.65 -9.88 10.20
C ALA A 104 6.18 -10.32 10.03
N GLN A 105 5.25 -9.37 9.92
CA GLN A 105 3.83 -9.69 9.75
C GLN A 105 3.54 -10.20 8.33
N VAL A 106 3.92 -9.44 7.31
CA VAL A 106 3.61 -9.76 5.92
C VAL A 106 4.32 -11.03 5.45
N GLY A 107 5.58 -11.23 5.86
CA GLY A 107 6.35 -12.43 5.54
C GLY A 107 5.75 -13.69 6.16
N HIS A 108 5.27 -13.59 7.40
CA HIS A 108 4.60 -14.71 8.08
C HIS A 108 3.23 -15.03 7.46
N GLU A 109 2.40 -14.02 7.19
CA GLU A 109 1.02 -14.19 6.69
C GLU A 109 0.94 -14.66 5.25
N SER A 110 1.59 -13.92 4.36
CA SER A 110 1.37 -14.02 2.93
C SER A 110 2.60 -14.55 2.19
N GLY A 111 3.78 -14.46 2.83
CA GLY A 111 5.06 -14.62 2.16
C GLY A 111 5.25 -13.63 1.03
N PHE A 112 4.68 -12.42 1.15
CA PHE A 112 4.68 -11.35 0.14
C PHE A 112 4.03 -11.75 -1.20
N LYS A 113 3.24 -12.83 -1.21
CA LYS A 113 2.55 -13.29 -2.42
C LYS A 113 1.25 -12.51 -2.59
N VAL A 114 1.12 -11.87 -3.74
CA VAL A 114 -0.14 -11.31 -4.21
C VAL A 114 -1.10 -12.47 -4.48
N ARG A 115 -2.31 -12.40 -3.92
CA ARG A 115 -3.34 -13.42 -4.11
C ARG A 115 -4.67 -12.78 -4.48
N GLU A 116 -5.52 -13.59 -5.09
CA GLU A 116 -6.95 -13.33 -5.15
C GLU A 116 -7.73 -14.49 -4.54
N GLU A 117 -8.93 -14.20 -4.08
CA GLU A 117 -9.87 -15.22 -3.68
C GLU A 117 -10.47 -15.89 -4.93
N ASN A 118 -10.38 -17.22 -5.00
CA ASN A 118 -10.87 -17.98 -6.15
C ASN A 118 -12.40 -18.17 -6.16
N LEU A 119 -13.03 -18.18 -4.97
CA LEU A 119 -14.45 -18.44 -4.75
C LEU A 119 -15.01 -19.68 -5.48
N ASN A 120 -14.16 -20.67 -5.78
CA ASN A 120 -14.52 -21.84 -6.55
C ASN A 120 -14.59 -23.07 -5.64
N TYR A 121 -15.81 -23.43 -5.21
CA TYR A 121 -16.01 -24.45 -4.17
C TYR A 121 -17.07 -25.48 -4.57
N THR A 122 -16.85 -26.72 -4.14
CA THR A 122 -17.86 -27.77 -4.18
C THR A 122 -19.05 -27.41 -3.27
N PRO A 123 -20.25 -27.97 -3.49
CA PRO A 123 -21.43 -27.63 -2.69
C PRO A 123 -21.20 -27.73 -1.17
N VAL A 124 -20.61 -28.85 -0.72
CA VAL A 124 -20.32 -29.09 0.71
C VAL A 124 -19.29 -28.09 1.23
N ARG A 125 -18.18 -27.86 0.51
CA ARG A 125 -17.13 -26.94 0.97
C ARG A 125 -17.62 -25.49 1.04
N MET A 126 -18.43 -25.07 0.07
CA MET A 126 -19.07 -23.75 0.05
C MET A 126 -19.96 -23.52 1.27
N ARG A 127 -20.81 -24.51 1.61
CA ARG A 127 -21.66 -24.46 2.81
C ARG A 127 -20.85 -24.42 4.10
N LYS A 128 -19.79 -25.22 4.19
CA LYS A 128 -18.88 -25.22 5.34
C LYS A 128 -18.22 -23.87 5.56
N ILE A 129 -17.72 -23.24 4.50
CA ILE A 129 -17.00 -21.96 4.64
C ILE A 129 -17.96 -20.79 4.87
N PHE A 130 -19.09 -20.73 4.15
CA PHE A 130 -19.92 -19.52 4.10
C PHE A 130 -21.37 -19.70 4.59
N GLY A 131 -21.83 -20.93 4.77
CA GLY A 131 -23.25 -21.22 5.01
C GLY A 131 -23.73 -20.89 6.41
N CYS A 132 -22.85 -21.03 7.40
CA CYS A 132 -23.20 -20.98 8.82
C CYS A 132 -22.67 -19.74 9.53
N ARG A 133 -23.30 -19.38 10.66
CA ARG A 133 -22.71 -18.44 11.60
C ARG A 133 -21.41 -19.03 12.14
N ASN A 134 -20.39 -18.20 12.36
CA ASN A 134 -19.03 -18.64 12.72
C ASN A 134 -18.35 -19.53 11.65
N ASN A 135 -18.79 -19.46 10.39
CA ASN A 135 -18.17 -20.14 9.24
C ASN A 135 -17.99 -21.64 9.51
N GLU A 136 -16.79 -22.19 9.29
CA GLU A 136 -16.50 -23.62 9.45
C GLU A 136 -16.74 -24.13 10.87
N ALA A 137 -16.52 -23.30 11.89
CA ALA A 137 -16.74 -23.69 13.29
C ALA A 137 -18.22 -23.85 13.64
N GLY A 138 -19.13 -23.31 12.81
CA GLY A 138 -20.58 -23.45 12.97
C GLY A 138 -21.20 -24.54 12.09
N TYR A 139 -20.40 -25.35 11.40
CA TYR A 139 -20.85 -26.35 10.44
C TYR A 139 -20.61 -27.78 10.98
N ASP A 140 -21.62 -28.64 10.89
CA ASP A 140 -21.58 -30.05 11.25
C ASP A 140 -21.35 -30.91 9.99
N ASP A 141 -20.12 -31.42 9.84
CA ASP A 141 -19.72 -32.24 8.69
C ASP A 141 -20.55 -33.52 8.54
N SER A 142 -21.07 -34.09 9.64
CA SER A 142 -21.83 -35.34 9.59
C SER A 142 -23.24 -35.18 9.03
N LYS A 143 -23.77 -33.95 9.07
CA LYS A 143 -25.15 -33.63 8.66
C LYS A 143 -25.23 -32.73 7.44
N ASP A 144 -24.09 -32.20 6.97
CA ASP A 144 -24.05 -31.16 5.94
C ASP A 144 -24.98 -29.98 6.30
N GLU A 145 -24.84 -29.49 7.53
CA GLU A 145 -25.77 -28.53 8.13
C GLU A 145 -25.09 -27.63 9.17
N CYS A 146 -25.68 -26.48 9.46
CA CYS A 146 -25.27 -25.63 10.57
C CYS A 146 -25.60 -26.25 11.94
N ILE A 147 -24.66 -26.13 12.87
CA ILE A 147 -24.85 -26.53 14.28
C ILE A 147 -26.00 -25.73 14.92
N SER A 148 -26.21 -24.50 14.47
CA SER A 148 -27.26 -23.62 14.98
C SER A 148 -28.06 -22.97 13.85
N PHE A 149 -29.38 -22.96 14.02
CA PHE A 149 -30.33 -22.33 13.10
C PHE A 149 -30.73 -20.91 13.55
N PRO A 150 -31.18 -20.05 12.62
CA PRO A 150 -31.27 -20.27 11.18
C PRO A 150 -29.89 -20.25 10.48
N ARG A 151 -29.79 -20.92 9.33
CA ARG A 151 -28.62 -20.84 8.42
C ARG A 151 -28.34 -19.38 8.09
N LEU A 152 -27.07 -18.99 8.06
CA LEU A 152 -26.69 -17.62 7.68
C LEU A 152 -26.97 -17.36 6.20
N ARG A 153 -26.77 -18.38 5.36
CA ARG A 153 -26.94 -18.29 3.90
C ARG A 153 -27.72 -19.49 3.36
N PRO A 154 -29.06 -19.52 3.52
CA PRO A 154 -29.87 -20.69 3.18
C PRO A 154 -29.82 -21.06 1.69
N LYS A 155 -29.57 -20.10 0.78
CA LYS A 155 -29.49 -20.37 -0.67
C LYS A 155 -28.34 -21.31 -1.05
N LEU A 156 -27.32 -21.45 -0.20
CA LEU A 156 -26.23 -22.42 -0.42
C LEU A 156 -26.70 -23.89 -0.30
N TRP A 157 -27.87 -24.14 0.29
CA TRP A 157 -28.53 -25.44 0.34
C TRP A 157 -29.67 -25.57 -0.67
N SER A 158 -30.50 -24.53 -0.83
CA SER A 158 -31.67 -24.60 -1.72
C SER A 158 -31.31 -24.46 -3.20
N GLU A 159 -30.19 -23.80 -3.51
CA GLU A 159 -29.76 -23.49 -4.88
C GLU A 159 -28.28 -23.84 -5.13
N PRO A 160 -27.81 -25.05 -4.80
CA PRO A 160 -26.38 -25.37 -4.82
C PRO A 160 -25.77 -25.25 -6.22
N ASN A 161 -26.52 -25.57 -7.28
CA ASN A 161 -26.04 -25.48 -8.66
C ASN A 161 -25.79 -24.04 -9.14
N THR A 162 -26.40 -23.05 -8.48
CA THR A 162 -26.19 -21.63 -8.81
C THR A 162 -24.84 -21.13 -8.30
N TYR A 163 -24.39 -21.63 -7.14
CA TYR A 163 -23.25 -21.09 -6.40
C TYR A 163 -22.02 -22.00 -6.40
N ALA A 164 -22.23 -23.32 -6.39
CA ALA A 164 -21.13 -24.26 -6.39
C ALA A 164 -20.39 -24.20 -7.72
N ASN A 165 -19.06 -24.22 -7.63
CA ASN A 165 -18.15 -24.02 -8.74
C ASN A 165 -18.44 -22.77 -9.60
N ASN A 166 -19.09 -21.75 -9.01
CA ASN A 166 -19.44 -20.51 -9.69
C ASN A 166 -19.00 -19.31 -8.85
N PRO A 167 -17.73 -18.87 -9.01
CA PRO A 167 -17.15 -17.77 -8.24
C PRO A 167 -17.96 -16.48 -8.28
N VAL A 168 -18.52 -16.14 -9.46
CA VAL A 168 -19.28 -14.92 -9.66
C VAL A 168 -20.54 -14.94 -8.79
N SER A 169 -21.37 -15.97 -8.93
CA SER A 169 -22.58 -16.09 -8.13
C SER A 169 -22.27 -16.20 -6.65
N LEU A 170 -21.29 -17.02 -6.27
CA LEU A 170 -20.94 -17.22 -4.87
C LEU A 170 -20.46 -15.92 -4.23
N GLY A 171 -19.48 -15.25 -4.83
CA GLY A 171 -18.95 -13.97 -4.34
C GLY A 171 -20.02 -12.90 -4.22
N SER A 172 -20.87 -12.80 -5.23
CA SER A 172 -21.98 -11.84 -5.27
C SER A 172 -22.93 -12.05 -4.10
N TYR A 173 -23.23 -13.29 -3.73
CA TYR A 173 -24.11 -13.59 -2.60
C TYR A 173 -23.42 -13.48 -1.23
N VAL A 174 -22.23 -14.05 -1.05
CA VAL A 174 -21.58 -14.09 0.28
C VAL A 174 -21.11 -12.72 0.78
N TYR A 175 -20.86 -11.81 -0.17
CA TYR A 175 -20.43 -10.43 0.09
C TYR A 175 -21.48 -9.37 -0.27
N ALA A 176 -22.72 -9.75 -0.59
CA ALA A 176 -23.83 -8.81 -0.80
C ALA A 176 -24.06 -7.94 0.43
N ASN A 177 -24.37 -6.65 0.22
CA ASN A 177 -24.74 -5.68 1.25
C ASN A 177 -23.70 -5.53 2.38
N ARG A 178 -22.44 -5.84 2.10
CA ARG A 178 -21.33 -5.80 3.06
C ARG A 178 -20.22 -4.89 2.56
N ASN A 179 -19.63 -4.13 3.48
CA ASN A 179 -18.50 -3.25 3.22
C ASN A 179 -18.64 -2.37 1.96
N GLY A 180 -19.83 -1.76 1.81
CA GLY A 180 -20.16 -0.87 0.70
C GLY A 180 -20.57 -1.56 -0.60
N ASN A 181 -20.54 -2.90 -0.68
CA ASN A 181 -21.10 -3.62 -1.82
C ASN A 181 -22.63 -3.49 -1.83
N GLY A 182 -23.21 -3.42 -3.03
CA GLY A 182 -24.63 -3.58 -3.28
C GLY A 182 -25.14 -5.00 -3.02
N ASP A 183 -26.38 -5.24 -3.41
CA ASP A 183 -27.03 -6.54 -3.28
C ASP A 183 -26.40 -7.63 -4.16
N GLU A 184 -26.91 -8.86 -4.08
CA GLU A 184 -26.41 -9.98 -4.88
C GLU A 184 -26.51 -9.70 -6.39
N ALA A 185 -27.56 -9.01 -6.84
CA ALA A 185 -27.79 -8.72 -8.26
C ALA A 185 -26.72 -7.76 -8.83
N SER A 186 -26.20 -6.84 -8.01
CA SER A 186 -25.14 -5.91 -8.39
C SER A 186 -23.82 -6.58 -8.80
N ARG A 187 -23.59 -7.83 -8.37
CA ARG A 187 -22.32 -8.58 -8.49
C ARG A 187 -21.10 -7.91 -7.86
N GLU A 188 -21.30 -6.87 -7.07
CA GLU A 188 -20.21 -6.13 -6.42
C GLU A 188 -19.45 -6.99 -5.41
N GLY A 189 -20.13 -7.95 -4.80
CA GLY A 189 -19.50 -8.95 -3.93
C GLY A 189 -18.36 -9.71 -4.61
N TYR A 190 -18.55 -10.13 -5.87
CA TYR A 190 -17.48 -10.77 -6.65
C TYR A 190 -16.49 -9.77 -7.24
N LYS A 191 -16.98 -8.62 -7.73
CA LYS A 191 -16.12 -7.57 -8.32
C LYS A 191 -15.07 -7.08 -7.31
N TYR A 192 -15.47 -6.88 -6.06
CA TYR A 192 -14.60 -6.40 -4.97
C TYR A 192 -14.23 -7.53 -4.00
N ARG A 193 -14.07 -8.76 -4.50
CA ARG A 193 -13.56 -9.90 -3.70
C ARG A 193 -12.12 -9.66 -3.21
N GLY A 194 -11.67 -10.51 -2.29
CA GLY A 194 -10.37 -10.35 -1.64
C GLY A 194 -9.19 -10.41 -2.62
N ARG A 195 -8.35 -9.37 -2.65
CA ARG A 195 -7.10 -9.31 -3.44
C ARG A 195 -5.93 -8.71 -2.66
N GLY A 196 -4.72 -8.94 -3.15
CA GLY A 196 -3.49 -8.32 -2.66
C GLY A 196 -2.65 -9.22 -1.76
N ILE A 197 -1.62 -8.63 -1.16
CA ILE A 197 -0.72 -9.28 -0.20
C ILE A 197 -1.42 -9.44 1.16
N ILE A 198 -2.08 -8.37 1.64
CA ILE A 198 -3.01 -8.42 2.77
C ILE A 198 -4.40 -8.28 2.17
N GLN A 199 -5.27 -9.29 2.34
CA GLN A 199 -6.55 -9.33 1.63
C GLN A 199 -7.39 -8.07 1.88
N LEU A 200 -7.63 -7.31 0.81
CA LEU A 200 -8.58 -6.20 0.74
C LEU A 200 -9.88 -6.68 0.08
N THR A 201 -10.99 -6.58 0.80
CA THR A 201 -12.31 -7.05 0.33
C THR A 201 -13.37 -5.97 0.53
N GLY A 202 -14.25 -5.78 -0.46
CA GLY A 202 -15.42 -4.91 -0.43
C GLY A 202 -15.19 -3.51 -1.01
N LYS A 203 -16.22 -2.97 -1.66
CA LYS A 203 -16.19 -1.71 -2.41
C LYS A 203 -15.63 -0.53 -1.61
N SER A 204 -15.96 -0.42 -0.33
CA SER A 204 -15.43 0.64 0.53
C SER A 204 -13.91 0.58 0.66
N ASN A 205 -13.32 -0.62 0.75
CA ASN A 205 -11.87 -0.77 0.81
C ASN A 205 -11.20 -0.45 -0.54
N TYR A 206 -11.80 -0.83 -1.66
CA TYR A 206 -11.26 -0.48 -2.99
C TYR A 206 -11.36 1.03 -3.29
N ARG A 207 -12.42 1.69 -2.80
CA ARG A 207 -12.53 3.16 -2.83
C ARG A 207 -11.40 3.81 -2.05
N GLU A 208 -11.16 3.31 -0.84
CA GLU A 208 -10.12 3.84 0.02
C GLU A 208 -8.72 3.55 -0.53
N TYR A 209 -8.52 2.40 -1.16
CA TYR A 209 -7.30 2.12 -1.93
C TYR A 209 -7.07 3.22 -2.95
N SER A 210 -8.04 3.46 -3.84
CA SER A 210 -7.92 4.48 -4.89
C SER A 210 -7.58 5.85 -4.33
N ARG A 211 -8.24 6.23 -3.23
CA ARG A 211 -7.99 7.50 -2.54
C ARG A 211 -6.56 7.59 -2.01
N ILE A 212 -6.09 6.57 -1.28
CA ILE A 212 -4.76 6.56 -0.65
C ILE A 212 -3.66 6.49 -1.70
N HIS A 213 -3.80 5.62 -2.70
CA HIS A 213 -2.85 5.51 -3.81
C HIS A 213 -2.66 6.86 -4.50
N ASN A 214 -3.75 7.52 -4.92
CA ASN A 214 -3.67 8.81 -5.59
C ASN A 214 -3.15 9.93 -4.68
N GLN A 215 -3.32 9.80 -3.36
CA GLN A 215 -2.74 10.73 -2.38
C GLN A 215 -1.22 10.51 -2.20
N LYS A 216 -0.77 9.26 -2.20
CA LYS A 216 0.62 8.88 -1.93
C LYS A 216 1.50 8.88 -3.18
N ASP A 217 0.95 8.58 -4.35
CA ASP A 217 1.62 8.60 -5.64
C ASP A 217 0.80 9.38 -6.67
N SER A 218 0.91 10.71 -6.64
CA SER A 218 0.20 11.59 -7.57
C SER A 218 0.69 11.48 -9.02
N SER A 219 1.78 10.76 -9.27
CA SER A 219 2.35 10.58 -10.61
C SER A 219 1.69 9.43 -11.41
N ASP A 220 0.96 8.55 -10.74
CA ASP A 220 0.31 7.37 -11.33
C ASP A 220 -1.16 7.26 -10.90
N PRO A 221 -2.05 8.22 -11.22
CA PRO A 221 -3.43 8.16 -10.74
C PRO A 221 -4.19 6.94 -11.28
N ARG A 222 -4.92 6.25 -10.38
CA ARG A 222 -5.75 5.07 -10.68
C ARG A 222 -7.09 5.06 -9.97
N ASP A 223 -8.06 4.41 -10.60
CA ASP A 223 -9.36 4.06 -10.02
C ASP A 223 -9.50 2.54 -9.90
N PHE A 224 -9.32 2.01 -8.69
CA PHE A 224 -9.49 0.60 -8.38
C PHE A 224 -10.98 0.20 -8.19
N LEU A 225 -11.92 1.14 -8.22
CA LEU A 225 -13.34 0.81 -8.35
C LEU A 225 -13.71 0.43 -9.78
N GLU A 226 -13.10 1.11 -10.74
CA GLU A 226 -13.22 0.81 -12.18
C GLU A 226 -12.43 -0.45 -12.52
N SER A 227 -11.16 -0.51 -12.12
CA SER A 227 -10.21 -1.56 -12.49
C SER A 227 -9.62 -2.31 -11.27
N PRO A 228 -10.44 -3.03 -10.47
CA PRO A 228 -9.97 -3.72 -9.26
C PRO A 228 -8.96 -4.84 -9.54
N ASP A 229 -8.98 -5.42 -10.75
CA ASP A 229 -8.11 -6.52 -11.15
C ASP A 229 -6.65 -6.09 -11.32
N LEU A 230 -6.36 -4.79 -11.42
CA LEU A 230 -5.00 -4.25 -11.45
C LEU A 230 -4.16 -4.70 -10.24
N ILE A 231 -4.79 -4.94 -9.09
CA ILE A 231 -4.11 -5.43 -7.87
C ILE A 231 -3.47 -6.81 -8.09
N ILE A 232 -3.96 -7.62 -9.04
CA ILE A 232 -3.44 -8.96 -9.31
C ILE A 232 -2.74 -9.08 -10.66
N THR A 233 -3.09 -8.23 -11.63
CA THR A 233 -2.49 -8.26 -12.98
C THR A 233 -1.23 -7.41 -13.11
N ASP A 234 -1.05 -6.42 -12.24
CA ASP A 234 0.17 -5.63 -12.15
C ASP A 234 0.81 -5.77 -10.76
N LEU A 235 2.02 -6.32 -10.76
CA LEU A 235 2.76 -6.65 -9.54
C LEU A 235 2.97 -5.42 -8.66
N LYS A 236 3.09 -4.21 -9.23
CA LYS A 236 3.32 -2.99 -8.43
C LYS A 236 2.14 -2.71 -7.51
N TYR A 237 0.91 -2.82 -8.01
CA TYR A 237 -0.31 -2.62 -7.22
C TYR A 237 -0.56 -3.80 -6.28
N GLY A 238 -0.19 -5.00 -6.70
CA GLY A 238 -0.18 -6.16 -5.81
C GLY A 238 0.70 -5.96 -4.58
N VAL A 239 1.93 -5.44 -4.77
CA VAL A 239 2.86 -5.13 -3.66
C VAL A 239 2.35 -3.95 -2.83
N GLU A 240 1.93 -2.88 -3.48
CA GLU A 240 1.40 -1.67 -2.83
C GLU A 240 0.19 -1.97 -1.92
N SER A 241 -0.63 -2.97 -2.26
CA SER A 241 -1.81 -3.34 -1.48
C SER A 241 -1.50 -3.58 0.01
N ALA A 242 -0.31 -4.09 0.35
CA ALA A 242 0.14 -4.24 1.73
C ALA A 242 0.30 -2.88 2.43
N PHE A 243 0.90 -1.91 1.75
CA PHE A 243 1.15 -0.55 2.26
C PHE A 243 -0.11 0.29 2.33
N VAL A 244 -1.01 0.15 1.35
CA VAL A 244 -2.35 0.75 1.41
C VAL A 244 -3.11 0.19 2.60
N TRP A 245 -3.17 -1.13 2.78
CA TRP A 245 -3.80 -1.72 3.96
C TRP A 245 -3.18 -1.20 5.26
N TRP A 246 -1.84 -1.08 5.30
CA TRP A 246 -1.09 -0.55 6.44
C TRP A 246 -1.50 0.89 6.79
N SER A 247 -1.64 1.73 5.77
CA SER A 247 -2.08 3.12 5.92
C SER A 247 -3.56 3.22 6.31
N MET A 248 -4.45 2.46 5.66
CA MET A 248 -5.88 2.38 6.01
C MET A 248 -6.10 2.03 7.47
N ASN A 249 -5.26 1.14 8.02
CA ASN A 249 -5.35 0.69 9.41
C ASN A 249 -4.53 1.52 10.39
N ARG A 250 -3.91 2.62 9.92
CA ARG A 250 -3.08 3.54 10.72
C ARG A 250 -1.98 2.82 11.50
N MET A 251 -1.36 1.83 10.88
CA MET A 251 -0.42 0.94 11.57
C MET A 251 0.82 1.66 12.10
N ASN A 252 1.29 2.72 11.41
CA ASN A 252 2.39 3.56 11.90
C ASN A 252 2.05 4.24 13.24
N ASP A 253 0.85 4.81 13.35
CA ASP A 253 0.35 5.42 14.59
C ASP A 253 0.13 4.36 15.68
N TRP A 254 -0.38 3.19 15.29
CA TRP A 254 -0.62 2.07 16.19
C TRP A 254 0.67 1.57 16.83
N ILE A 255 1.73 1.42 16.03
CA ILE A 255 3.08 1.08 16.52
C ILE A 255 3.56 2.17 17.47
N ALA A 256 3.55 3.44 17.06
CA ALA A 256 4.02 4.54 17.91
C ALA A 256 3.30 4.58 19.26
N ARG A 257 1.97 4.40 19.27
CA ARG A 257 1.17 4.33 20.50
C ARG A 257 1.53 3.14 21.38
N SER A 258 1.80 1.97 20.79
CA SER A 258 2.20 0.79 21.56
C SER A 258 3.50 1.06 22.32
N TYR A 259 4.48 1.69 21.66
CA TYR A 259 5.80 2.05 22.22
C TYR A 259 5.79 3.31 23.12
N SER A 260 4.73 4.13 23.10
CA SER A 260 4.63 5.29 23.99
C SER A 260 4.14 4.92 25.41
N ILE A 261 3.61 3.72 25.60
CA ILE A 261 3.00 3.26 26.88
C ILE A 261 3.74 2.08 27.52
N ARG A 262 4.82 1.60 26.89
CA ARG A 262 5.60 0.43 27.28
C ARG A 262 7.07 0.65 26.95
N THR A 263 7.95 -0.20 27.48
CA THR A 263 9.38 -0.15 27.21
C THR A 263 9.79 -1.26 26.24
N GLU A 264 11.05 -1.25 25.79
CA GLU A 264 11.62 -2.30 24.93
C GLU A 264 11.58 -3.70 25.58
N GLU A 265 11.46 -3.79 26.91
CA GLU A 265 11.27 -5.06 27.63
C GLU A 265 9.93 -5.74 27.27
N ASN A 266 8.95 -4.99 26.76
CA ASN A 266 7.63 -5.48 26.37
C ASN A 266 7.52 -5.83 24.89
N ILE A 267 8.60 -6.34 24.29
CA ILE A 267 8.62 -6.62 22.86
C ILE A 267 7.55 -7.63 22.42
N VAL A 268 7.25 -8.60 23.27
CA VAL A 268 6.20 -9.60 22.99
C VAL A 268 4.84 -8.93 22.88
N GLU A 269 4.53 -7.99 23.78
CA GLU A 269 3.28 -7.22 23.78
C GLU A 269 3.19 -6.28 22.57
N HIS A 270 4.29 -5.64 22.19
CA HIS A 270 4.35 -4.80 20.99
C HIS A 270 4.01 -5.58 19.72
N VAL A 271 4.68 -6.73 19.53
CA VAL A 271 4.40 -7.60 18.38
C VAL A 271 2.99 -8.18 18.47
N ALA A 272 2.48 -8.49 19.67
CA ALA A 272 1.11 -8.97 19.84
C ALA A 272 0.06 -7.91 19.48
N ASP A 273 0.27 -6.64 19.85
CA ASP A 273 -0.61 -5.54 19.49
C ASP A 273 -0.72 -5.36 17.98
N VAL A 274 0.42 -5.43 17.28
CA VAL A 274 0.46 -5.36 15.81
C VAL A 274 -0.17 -6.61 15.21
N SER A 275 0.16 -7.80 15.70
CA SER A 275 -0.35 -9.09 15.18
C SER A 275 -1.87 -9.17 15.28
N ARG A 276 -2.46 -8.75 16.42
CA ARG A 276 -3.91 -8.72 16.61
C ARG A 276 -4.59 -7.81 15.59
N ARG A 277 -3.96 -6.69 15.24
CA ARG A 277 -4.50 -5.72 14.29
C ARG A 277 -4.41 -6.21 12.85
N VAL A 278 -3.31 -6.87 12.47
CA VAL A 278 -3.10 -7.42 11.12
C VAL A 278 -3.92 -8.69 10.88
N ASN A 279 -3.97 -9.60 11.86
CA ASN A 279 -4.43 -10.97 11.64
C ASN A 279 -5.72 -11.32 12.41
N GLY A 280 -6.28 -10.37 13.17
CA GLY A 280 -7.44 -10.63 14.04
C GLY A 280 -7.11 -11.51 15.26
N GLY A 281 -5.83 -11.79 15.52
CA GLY A 281 -5.40 -12.66 16.60
C GLY A 281 -3.87 -12.70 16.77
N ALA A 282 -3.41 -13.58 17.67
CA ALA A 282 -1.99 -13.75 18.00
C ALA A 282 -1.49 -15.18 17.73
N ILE A 283 -2.14 -15.91 16.81
CA ILE A 283 -1.67 -17.23 16.39
C ILE A 283 -0.33 -17.06 15.66
N GLY A 284 0.67 -17.87 16.04
CA GLY A 284 2.04 -17.76 15.54
C GLY A 284 2.85 -16.60 16.13
N LEU A 285 2.44 -16.05 17.29
CA LEU A 285 3.11 -14.89 17.88
C LEU A 285 4.58 -15.14 18.20
N ARG A 286 4.95 -16.35 18.69
CA ARG A 286 6.35 -16.66 19.03
C ARG A 286 7.26 -16.54 17.82
N GLU A 287 6.83 -17.09 16.69
CA GLU A 287 7.55 -17.03 15.42
C GLU A 287 7.68 -15.58 14.94
N ARG A 288 6.62 -14.76 15.05
CA ARG A 288 6.66 -13.34 14.68
C ARG A 288 7.59 -12.51 15.56
N VAL A 289 7.63 -12.77 16.87
CA VAL A 289 8.53 -12.09 17.80
C VAL A 289 9.97 -12.41 17.46
N SER A 290 10.28 -13.70 17.23
CA SER A 290 11.61 -14.13 16.81
C SER A 290 12.01 -13.42 15.52
N LEU A 291 11.14 -13.45 14.50
CA LEU A 291 11.42 -12.86 13.20
C LEU A 291 11.59 -11.33 13.29
N PHE A 292 10.76 -10.66 14.08
CA PHE A 292 10.86 -9.22 14.32
C PHE A 292 12.23 -8.83 14.90
N ASN A 293 12.69 -9.54 15.93
CA ASN A 293 13.95 -9.23 16.60
C ASN A 293 15.15 -9.39 15.65
N GLU A 294 15.16 -10.48 14.86
CA GLU A 294 16.22 -10.72 13.89
C GLU A 294 16.23 -9.66 12.79
N LEU A 295 15.06 -9.29 12.25
CA LEU A 295 14.94 -8.24 11.24
C LEU A 295 15.38 -6.88 11.78
N ARG A 296 14.94 -6.52 13.00
CA ARG A 296 15.31 -5.25 13.63
C ARG A 296 16.82 -5.14 13.79
N SER A 297 17.46 -6.19 14.28
CA SER A 297 18.91 -6.22 14.42
C SER A 297 19.62 -6.04 13.07
N MET A 298 19.17 -6.72 12.01
CA MET A 298 19.73 -6.54 10.66
C MET A 298 19.58 -5.09 10.16
N ILE A 299 18.39 -4.50 10.33
CA ILE A 299 18.11 -3.14 9.85
C ILE A 299 18.92 -2.10 10.63
N GLU A 300 19.08 -2.26 11.94
CA GLU A 300 19.86 -1.34 12.77
C GLU A 300 21.36 -1.41 12.45
N VAL A 301 21.90 -2.61 12.19
CA VAL A 301 23.30 -2.79 11.75
C VAL A 301 23.53 -2.16 10.39
N GLU A 302 22.61 -2.36 9.44
CA GLU A 302 22.75 -1.69 8.16
C GLU A 302 22.63 -0.17 8.35
N SER A 303 21.74 0.31 9.24
CA SER A 303 21.49 1.75 9.53
C SER A 303 22.68 2.51 10.09
N SER A 304 23.60 1.83 10.77
CA SER A 304 24.82 2.44 11.30
C SER A 304 26.01 2.46 10.33
N LEU A 305 25.87 1.85 9.15
CA LEU A 305 26.82 1.89 8.03
C LEU A 305 26.46 3.00 7.02
#